data_AF-A0A512JMP2-F1
#
_entry.id   AF-A0A512JMP2-F1
#
_cell.length_a   1.000
_cell.length_b   1.000
_cell.length_c   1.000
_cell.angle_alpha   90.00
_cell.angle_beta   90.00
_cell.angle_gamma   90.00
#
_symmetry.space_group_name_H-M   'P 1'
#
loop_
_entity.id
_entity.type
_entity.pdbx_description
1 polymer ?
#
loop_
_entity_poly.entity_id
_entity_poly.type
_entity_poly.pdbx_seq_one_letter_code
_entity_poly.pdbx_strand_id
1 'polypeptide(L)'
;MISPDTHLEIGSLLFEGIDQIDLTGPFEVLSRIPNATCRIYGKTAEPVRDVKGLILTPDAAIADAPQLDILHVPGGFGQESLMEDEAVLAWLRSQAAGARSVFSVCTGALICGAAGLLKGRRATTHWASFDLLPFFGAIPVDERVVLDGSWVFAAGVTAGIDGALRLAAELRGEEVAKAIQLYMAYAPEPPFDAGTPERAPAAVLEQARASVAAITERRTATARRVAAKLGLTVEAMSQP
;
A
#
# COMPACT_ATOMS: atom_id res chain seq x y z
N MET A 1 -13.71 1.57 16.60
CA MET A 1 -14.62 2.54 15.97
C MET A 1 -14.42 3.92 16.57
N ILE A 2 -14.30 4.95 15.73
CA ILE A 2 -14.09 6.35 16.11
C ILE A 2 -15.44 7.08 16.04
N SER A 3 -15.71 7.95 17.03
CA SER A 3 -16.94 8.76 17.05
C SER A 3 -17.18 9.48 15.71
N PRO A 4 -18.41 9.48 15.17
CA PRO A 4 -18.78 10.24 13.98
C PRO A 4 -18.50 11.75 14.08
N ASP A 5 -18.51 12.31 15.30
CA ASP A 5 -18.25 13.74 15.54
C ASP A 5 -16.76 14.11 15.45
N THR A 6 -15.87 13.11 15.50
CA THR A 6 -14.43 13.34 15.34
C THR A 6 -14.08 13.43 13.85
N HIS A 7 -13.64 14.60 13.41
CA HIS A 7 -13.11 14.79 12.07
C HIS A 7 -11.85 13.95 11.86
N LEU A 8 -11.69 13.33 10.69
CA LEU A 8 -10.52 12.52 10.34
C LEU A 8 -9.71 13.15 9.20
N GLU A 9 -8.40 13.25 9.38
CA GLU A 9 -7.45 13.61 8.33
C GLU A 9 -6.88 12.34 7.67
N ILE A 10 -7.20 12.14 6.39
CA ILE A 10 -6.72 11.02 5.58
C ILE A 10 -5.73 11.54 4.54
N GLY A 11 -4.53 10.97 4.50
CA GLY A 11 -3.51 11.34 3.53
C GLY A 11 -2.98 10.14 2.75
N SER A 12 -2.91 10.27 1.43
CA SER A 12 -2.31 9.27 0.53
C SER A 12 -0.99 9.77 -0.04
N LEU A 13 0.05 8.95 0.01
CA LEU A 13 1.32 9.26 -0.65
C LEU A 13 1.17 9.11 -2.19
N LEU A 14 1.68 10.08 -2.93
CA LEU A 14 1.77 10.06 -4.40
C LEU A 14 3.22 10.23 -4.84
N PHE A 15 3.64 9.45 -5.84
CA PHE A 15 5.02 9.45 -6.33
C PHE A 15 5.11 9.03 -7.80
N GLU A 16 6.21 9.39 -8.45
CA GLU A 16 6.52 9.01 -9.83
C GLU A 16 6.61 7.49 -9.96
N GLY A 17 5.96 6.90 -10.96
CA GLY A 17 5.92 5.46 -11.18
C GLY A 17 5.02 4.69 -10.21
N ILE A 18 4.06 5.35 -9.58
CA ILE A 18 2.96 4.72 -8.84
C ILE A 18 2.12 3.82 -9.76
N ASP A 19 1.54 2.74 -9.23
CA ASP A 19 0.41 2.09 -9.91
C ASP A 19 -0.87 2.82 -9.50
N GLN A 20 -1.46 3.62 -10.41
CA GLN A 20 -2.45 4.62 -10.03
C GLN A 20 -3.64 4.05 -9.26
N ILE A 21 -4.04 2.81 -9.52
CA ILE A 21 -5.19 2.17 -8.87
C ILE A 21 -4.90 1.72 -7.45
N ASP A 22 -3.63 1.55 -7.07
CA ASP A 22 -3.22 1.42 -5.67
C ASP A 22 -3.55 2.71 -4.89
N LEU A 23 -3.63 3.86 -5.56
CA LEU A 23 -4.10 5.13 -4.97
C LEU A 23 -5.60 5.34 -5.16
N THR A 24 -6.07 5.30 -6.42
CA THR A 24 -7.42 5.74 -6.79
C THR A 24 -8.50 4.76 -6.33
N GLY A 25 -8.20 3.46 -6.26
CA GLY A 25 -9.12 2.45 -5.72
C GLY A 25 -9.45 2.69 -4.24
N PRO A 26 -8.44 2.74 -3.35
CA PRO A 26 -8.62 3.23 -1.99
C PRO A 26 -9.25 4.61 -1.89
N PHE A 27 -8.80 5.58 -2.69
CA PHE A 27 -9.29 6.96 -2.62
C PHE A 27 -10.81 7.02 -2.85
N GLU A 28 -11.35 6.23 -3.77
CA GLU A 28 -12.79 6.10 -4.02
C GLU A 28 -13.56 5.71 -2.75
N VAL A 29 -13.02 4.81 -1.92
CA VAL A 29 -13.64 4.40 -0.65
C VAL A 29 -13.39 5.43 0.45
N LEU A 30 -12.12 5.81 0.65
CA LEU A 30 -11.67 6.65 1.76
C LEU A 30 -12.29 8.06 1.71
N SER A 31 -12.44 8.64 0.51
CA SER A 31 -13.09 9.95 0.31
C SER A 31 -14.58 9.97 0.65
N ARG A 32 -15.21 8.80 0.83
CA ARG A 32 -16.63 8.65 1.22
C ARG A 32 -16.81 8.38 2.71
N ILE A 33 -15.72 8.31 3.48
CA ILE A 33 -15.81 8.19 4.94
C ILE A 33 -16.42 9.48 5.50
N PRO A 34 -17.48 9.41 6.31
CA PRO A 34 -18.16 10.59 6.84
C PRO A 34 -17.27 11.36 7.82
N ASN A 35 -17.41 12.69 7.75
CA ASN A 35 -16.64 13.65 8.56
C ASN A 35 -15.13 13.39 8.45
N ALA A 36 -14.62 13.33 7.22
CA ALA A 36 -13.21 13.15 6.92
C ALA A 36 -12.77 14.06 5.76
N THR A 37 -11.51 14.49 5.79
CA THR A 37 -10.83 15.12 4.68
C THR A 37 -9.85 14.11 4.09
N CYS A 38 -9.86 13.93 2.77
CA CYS A 38 -8.92 13.06 2.06
C CYS A 38 -8.05 13.89 1.13
N ARG A 39 -6.73 13.85 1.32
CA ARG A 39 -5.74 14.60 0.54
C ARG A 39 -4.62 13.70 0.01
N ILE A 40 -3.97 14.15 -1.05
CA ILE A 40 -2.88 13.46 -1.72
C ILE A 40 -1.60 14.27 -1.53
N TYR A 41 -0.53 13.62 -1.08
CA TYR A 41 0.74 14.25 -0.75
C TYR A 41 1.87 13.67 -1.59
N GLY A 42 2.57 14.54 -2.32
CA GLY A 42 3.78 14.19 -3.07
C GLY A 42 5.05 14.63 -2.37
N LYS A 43 6.23 14.17 -2.80
CA LYS A 43 7.50 14.73 -2.30
C LYS A 43 7.57 16.25 -2.54
N THR A 44 7.00 16.70 -3.65
CA THR A 44 6.70 18.09 -3.99
C THR A 44 5.22 18.22 -4.40
N ALA A 45 4.77 19.43 -4.70
CA ALA A 45 3.43 19.68 -5.26
C ALA A 45 3.35 19.49 -6.80
N GLU A 46 4.43 19.00 -7.43
CA GLU A 46 4.48 18.86 -8.89
C GLU A 46 3.71 17.61 -9.38
N PRO A 47 3.14 17.64 -10.60
CA PRO A 47 2.52 16.47 -11.19
C PRO A 47 3.50 15.30 -11.36
N VAL A 48 3.02 14.08 -11.15
CA VAL A 48 3.77 12.84 -11.35
C VAL A 48 3.07 11.95 -12.39
N ARG A 49 3.80 10.98 -12.95
CA ARG A 49 3.24 9.97 -13.86
C ARG A 49 3.12 8.62 -13.18
N ASP A 50 2.03 7.91 -13.46
CA ASP A 50 1.88 6.51 -13.09
C ASP A 50 2.72 5.59 -14.01
N VAL A 51 2.75 4.28 -13.71
CA VAL A 51 3.48 3.27 -14.51
C VAL A 51 3.05 3.18 -15.98
N LYS A 52 1.91 3.77 -16.38
CA LYS A 52 1.35 3.78 -17.74
C LYS A 52 1.26 5.19 -18.35
N GLY A 53 1.74 6.23 -17.67
CA GLY A 53 1.79 7.61 -18.14
C GLY A 53 0.58 8.50 -17.77
N LEU A 54 -0.40 8.00 -17.00
CA LEU A 54 -1.45 8.84 -16.41
C LEU A 54 -0.79 9.89 -15.50
N ILE A 55 -1.21 11.14 -15.63
CA ILE A 55 -0.69 12.24 -14.82
C ILE A 55 -1.62 12.45 -13.61
N LEU A 56 -1.04 12.48 -12.42
CA LEU A 56 -1.71 12.79 -11.16
C LEU A 56 -0.99 13.96 -10.50
N THR A 57 -1.75 14.85 -9.86
CA THR A 57 -1.20 16.02 -9.17
C THR A 57 -1.49 15.90 -7.68
N PRO A 58 -0.46 16.00 -6.80
CA PRO A 58 -0.68 16.03 -5.37
C PRO A 58 -1.34 17.35 -4.94
N ASP A 59 -2.12 17.33 -3.86
CA ASP A 59 -2.71 18.53 -3.27
C ASP A 59 -1.65 19.41 -2.60
N ALA A 60 -0.62 18.78 -2.00
CA ALA A 60 0.47 19.45 -1.31
C ALA A 60 1.74 18.57 -1.24
N ALA A 61 2.86 19.17 -0.82
CA ALA A 61 4.06 18.40 -0.50
C ALA A 61 3.93 17.69 0.86
N ILE A 62 4.65 16.58 1.05
CA ILE A 62 4.70 15.84 2.33
C ILE A 62 5.20 16.70 3.50
N ALA A 63 6.01 17.73 3.21
CA ALA A 63 6.51 18.68 4.22
C ALA A 63 5.39 19.58 4.79
N ASP A 64 4.31 19.77 4.04
CA ASP A 64 3.17 20.61 4.42
C ASP A 64 1.98 19.79 4.96
N ALA A 65 2.14 18.46 5.06
CA ALA A 65 1.10 17.58 5.57
C ALA A 65 0.91 17.80 7.09
N PRO A 66 -0.35 17.91 7.59
CA PRO A 66 -0.60 17.83 9.02
C PRO A 66 -0.30 16.42 9.54
N GLN A 67 -0.42 16.21 10.84
CA GLN A 67 -0.48 14.84 11.38
C GLN A 67 -1.77 14.18 10.88
N LEU A 68 -1.63 13.07 10.17
CA LEU A 68 -2.75 12.32 9.61
C LEU A 68 -3.33 11.35 10.66
N ASP A 69 -4.64 11.17 10.65
CA ASP A 69 -5.30 10.07 11.37
C ASP A 69 -5.16 8.76 10.60
N ILE A 70 -5.23 8.80 9.26
CA ILE A 70 -5.04 7.65 8.38
C ILE A 70 -3.94 7.97 7.37
N LEU A 71 -2.90 7.16 7.36
CA LEU A 71 -1.84 7.21 6.36
C LEU A 71 -2.04 6.09 5.33
N HIS A 72 -2.18 6.45 4.06
CA HIS A 72 -2.27 5.50 2.96
C HIS A 72 -1.00 5.50 2.10
N VAL A 73 -0.40 4.32 1.92
CA VAL A 73 0.86 4.10 1.20
C VAL A 73 0.64 3.14 0.02
N PRO A 74 0.49 3.66 -1.21
CA PRO A 74 0.28 2.84 -2.41
C PRO A 74 1.58 2.21 -2.94
N GLY A 75 1.44 1.28 -3.89
CA GLY A 75 2.54 0.59 -4.56
C GLY A 75 2.82 1.14 -5.97
N GLY A 76 3.52 0.33 -6.78
CA GLY A 76 3.99 0.71 -8.11
C GLY A 76 5.46 0.44 -8.33
N PHE A 77 5.99 0.72 -9.52
CA PHE A 77 7.39 0.48 -9.83
C PHE A 77 8.32 1.53 -9.21
N GLY A 78 7.86 2.78 -9.10
CA GLY A 78 8.59 3.86 -8.45
C GLY A 78 8.78 3.67 -6.94
N GLN A 79 8.02 2.76 -6.34
CA GLN A 79 8.21 2.31 -4.96
C GLN A 79 9.65 1.92 -4.64
N GLU A 80 10.36 1.32 -5.61
CA GLU A 80 11.71 0.81 -5.40
C GLU A 80 12.70 1.92 -5.02
N SER A 81 12.65 3.07 -5.69
CA SER A 81 13.53 4.21 -5.37
C SER A 81 13.18 4.84 -4.02
N LEU A 82 11.91 4.81 -3.62
CA LEU A 82 11.47 5.34 -2.33
C LEU A 82 11.98 4.53 -1.13
N MET A 83 12.39 3.27 -1.31
CA MET A 83 13.00 2.48 -0.24
C MET A 83 14.35 3.03 0.23
N GLU A 84 14.97 3.95 -0.51
CA GLU A 84 16.21 4.63 -0.11
C GLU A 84 16.04 6.17 -0.04
N ASP A 85 14.81 6.69 -0.18
CA ASP A 85 14.53 8.13 -0.10
C ASP A 85 14.24 8.56 1.35
N GLU A 86 15.28 9.01 2.04
CA GLU A 86 15.19 9.36 3.46
C GLU A 86 14.13 10.43 3.78
N ALA A 87 13.85 11.36 2.85
CA ALA A 87 12.81 12.36 3.08
C ALA A 87 11.41 11.71 3.19
N VAL A 88 11.13 10.73 2.33
CA VAL A 88 9.88 9.98 2.35
C VAL A 88 9.86 9.01 3.53
N LEU A 89 10.94 8.28 3.78
CA LEU A 89 11.00 7.32 4.88
C LEU A 89 10.86 8.01 6.26
N ALA A 90 11.50 9.17 6.45
CA ALA A 90 11.35 9.95 7.68
C ALA A 90 9.93 10.48 7.86
N TRP A 91 9.31 10.98 6.79
CA TRP A 91 7.92 11.40 6.81
C TRP A 91 6.97 10.26 7.17
N LEU A 92 7.15 9.07 6.56
CA LEU A 92 6.35 7.88 6.88
C LEU A 92 6.48 7.48 8.35
N ARG A 93 7.71 7.47 8.91
CA ARG A 93 7.92 7.19 10.34
C ARG A 93 7.21 8.19 11.23
N SER A 94 7.28 9.49 10.91
CA SER A 94 6.60 10.55 11.66
C SER A 94 5.09 10.37 11.62
N GLN A 95 4.51 10.19 10.42
CA GLN A 95 3.08 10.03 10.25
C GLN A 95 2.57 8.76 10.95
N ALA A 96 3.26 7.62 10.76
CA ALA A 96 2.88 6.35 11.37
C ALA A 96 2.93 6.37 12.91
N ALA A 97 3.76 7.22 13.52
CA ALA A 97 3.84 7.35 14.98
C ALA A 97 2.60 8.04 15.59
N GLY A 98 1.94 8.93 14.85
CA GLY A 98 0.73 9.63 15.29
C GLY A 98 -0.57 9.13 14.64
N ALA A 99 -0.49 8.33 13.59
CA ALA A 99 -1.65 7.84 12.86
C ALA A 99 -2.44 6.81 13.68
N ARG A 100 -3.77 6.88 13.55
CA ARG A 100 -4.69 5.88 14.10
C ARG A 100 -4.68 4.60 13.27
N SER A 101 -4.42 4.72 11.98
CA SER A 101 -4.23 3.58 11.09
C SER A 101 -3.22 3.86 9.99
N VAL A 102 -2.45 2.85 9.63
CA VAL A 102 -1.58 2.87 8.45
C VAL A 102 -2.09 1.80 7.50
N PHE A 103 -2.41 2.21 6.28
CA PHE A 103 -2.92 1.36 5.23
C PHE A 103 -1.93 1.33 4.08
N SER A 104 -1.47 0.15 3.67
CA SER A 104 -0.66 0.02 2.46
C SER A 104 -1.30 -0.91 1.46
N VAL A 105 -1.11 -0.63 0.18
CA VAL A 105 -1.58 -1.45 -0.93
C VAL A 105 -0.38 -1.93 -1.74
N CYS A 106 -0.45 -3.18 -2.23
CA CYS A 106 0.52 -3.73 -3.17
C CYS A 106 1.95 -3.61 -2.60
N THR A 107 2.89 -3.06 -3.37
CA THR A 107 4.28 -2.88 -2.92
C THR A 107 4.49 -1.70 -1.98
N GLY A 108 3.46 -0.92 -1.64
CA GLY A 108 3.54 0.14 -0.64
C GLY A 108 4.00 -0.36 0.73
N ALA A 109 3.66 -1.63 1.07
CA ALA A 109 4.17 -2.31 2.25
C ALA A 109 5.70 -2.33 2.30
N LEU A 110 6.39 -2.42 1.17
CA LEU A 110 7.87 -2.44 1.14
C LEU A 110 8.48 -1.06 1.44
N ILE A 111 7.77 0.04 1.18
CA ILE A 111 8.19 1.39 1.62
C ILE A 111 8.08 1.47 3.15
N CYS A 112 6.97 0.97 3.71
CA CYS A 112 6.81 0.86 5.16
C CYS A 112 7.90 -0.03 5.78
N GLY A 113 8.26 -1.13 5.10
CA GLY A 113 9.36 -2.01 5.49
C GLY A 113 10.70 -1.30 5.50
N ALA A 114 11.00 -0.55 4.44
CA ALA A 114 12.21 0.26 4.33
C ALA A 114 12.28 1.37 5.39
N ALA A 115 11.13 1.90 5.81
CA ALA A 115 11.02 2.83 6.93
C ALA A 115 11.21 2.16 8.31
N GLY A 116 11.44 0.84 8.36
CA GLY A 116 11.61 0.07 9.60
C GLY A 116 10.30 -0.23 10.34
N LEU A 117 9.15 -0.08 9.69
CA LEU A 117 7.84 -0.11 10.33
C LEU A 117 7.19 -1.51 10.37
N LEU A 118 7.78 -2.51 9.72
CA LEU A 118 7.19 -3.86 9.59
C LEU A 118 7.76 -4.92 10.53
N LYS A 119 8.77 -4.61 11.35
CA LYS A 119 9.40 -5.61 12.22
C LYS A 119 8.38 -6.27 13.15
N GLY A 120 8.22 -7.58 13.03
CA GLY A 120 7.30 -8.41 13.80
C GLY A 120 5.83 -8.31 13.38
N ARG A 121 5.51 -7.54 12.33
CA ARG A 121 4.12 -7.34 11.88
C ARG A 121 3.66 -8.42 10.92
N ARG A 122 2.39 -8.79 11.01
CA ARG A 122 1.73 -9.60 9.98
C ARG A 122 1.40 -8.70 8.80
N ALA A 123 1.92 -9.02 7.61
CA ALA A 123 1.72 -8.18 6.43
C ALA A 123 1.55 -9.02 5.15
N THR A 124 0.87 -8.42 4.17
CA THR A 124 0.81 -8.89 2.79
C THR A 124 1.35 -7.81 1.86
N THR A 125 1.60 -8.16 0.59
CA THR A 125 2.06 -7.25 -0.46
C THR A 125 1.67 -7.82 -1.82
N HIS A 126 2.12 -7.23 -2.92
CA HIS A 126 1.93 -7.80 -4.25
C HIS A 126 2.62 -9.17 -4.37
N TRP A 127 1.95 -10.16 -4.98
CA TRP A 127 2.43 -11.54 -5.11
C TRP A 127 3.88 -11.65 -5.64
N ALA A 128 4.22 -10.86 -6.67
CA ALA A 128 5.57 -10.87 -7.27
C ALA A 128 6.68 -10.26 -6.38
N SER A 129 6.32 -9.70 -5.24
CA SER A 129 7.24 -9.11 -4.25
C SER A 129 7.03 -9.68 -2.85
N PHE A 130 6.23 -10.75 -2.71
CA PHE A 130 5.82 -11.32 -1.42
C PHE A 130 7.02 -11.78 -0.58
N ASP A 131 8.00 -12.42 -1.24
CA ASP A 131 9.24 -12.91 -0.62
C ASP A 131 10.15 -11.81 -0.08
N LEU A 132 9.85 -10.53 -0.33
CA LEU A 132 10.62 -9.41 0.21
C LEU A 132 10.15 -8.96 1.60
N LEU A 133 8.96 -9.37 2.05
CA LEU A 133 8.45 -9.01 3.37
C LEU A 133 9.39 -9.41 4.52
N PRO A 134 9.98 -10.63 4.55
CA PRO A 134 10.90 -11.03 5.61
C PRO A 134 12.20 -10.21 5.68
N PHE A 135 12.62 -9.58 4.58
CA PHE A 135 13.80 -8.69 4.57
C PHE A 135 13.61 -7.48 5.49
N PHE A 136 12.36 -7.10 5.73
CA PHE A 136 11.98 -5.99 6.61
C PHE A 136 11.45 -6.48 7.98
N GLY A 137 11.69 -7.76 8.31
CA GLY A 137 11.28 -8.37 9.57
C GLY A 137 9.77 -8.61 9.70
N ALA A 138 9.02 -8.50 8.60
CA ALA A 138 7.60 -8.81 8.58
C ALA A 138 7.36 -10.32 8.62
N ILE A 139 6.23 -10.73 9.18
CA ILE A 139 5.67 -12.07 9.09
C ILE A 139 4.75 -12.08 7.85
N PRO A 140 5.16 -12.73 6.75
CA PRO A 140 4.36 -12.74 5.53
C PRO A 140 3.08 -13.55 5.72
N VAL A 141 1.95 -12.99 5.28
CA VAL A 141 0.63 -13.64 5.32
C VAL A 141 0.00 -13.53 3.93
N ASP A 142 -0.22 -14.68 3.30
CA ASP A 142 -0.78 -14.77 1.95
C ASP A 142 -2.31 -14.66 1.98
N GLU A 143 -2.78 -13.45 2.25
CA GLU A 143 -4.19 -13.08 2.23
C GLU A 143 -4.36 -11.79 1.43
N ARG A 144 -5.55 -11.59 0.86
CA ARG A 144 -5.87 -10.41 0.06
C ARG A 144 -5.80 -9.12 0.88
N VAL A 145 -6.25 -9.18 2.14
CA VAL A 145 -6.19 -8.09 3.12
C VAL A 145 -5.81 -8.69 4.47
N VAL A 146 -4.77 -8.14 5.10
CA VAL A 146 -4.27 -8.53 6.42
C VAL A 146 -4.46 -7.36 7.38
N LEU A 147 -5.11 -7.62 8.52
CA LEU A 147 -5.20 -6.69 9.64
C LEU A 147 -4.19 -7.07 10.71
N ASP A 148 -3.42 -6.10 11.20
CA ASP A 148 -2.48 -6.26 12.31
C ASP A 148 -2.54 -5.05 13.26
N GLY A 149 -3.46 -5.11 14.22
CA GLY A 149 -3.78 -3.99 15.10
C GLY A 149 -4.33 -2.80 14.29
N SER A 150 -3.65 -1.66 14.36
CA SER A 150 -4.00 -0.46 13.58
C SER A 150 -3.54 -0.50 12.12
N TRP A 151 -2.84 -1.55 11.69
CA TRP A 151 -2.31 -1.66 10.34
C TRP A 151 -3.24 -2.46 9.44
N VAL A 152 -3.38 -1.98 8.21
CA VAL A 152 -4.08 -2.66 7.12
C VAL A 152 -3.09 -2.86 5.98
N PHE A 153 -2.89 -4.10 5.57
CA PHE A 153 -2.08 -4.44 4.41
C PHE A 153 -2.99 -5.06 3.36
N ALA A 154 -3.11 -4.46 2.19
CA ALA A 154 -3.75 -5.07 1.04
C ALA A 154 -2.69 -5.57 0.06
N ALA A 155 -2.95 -6.72 -0.57
CA ALA A 155 -2.10 -7.29 -1.60
C ALA A 155 -2.11 -6.41 -2.88
N GLY A 156 -1.75 -6.97 -4.04
CA GLY A 156 -1.92 -6.27 -5.32
C GLY A 156 -3.30 -6.44 -5.91
N VAL A 157 -3.82 -5.59 -6.80
CA VAL A 157 -3.68 -4.13 -6.97
C VAL A 157 -5.03 -3.56 -6.52
N THR A 158 -6.10 -4.10 -7.11
CA THR A 158 -7.50 -3.89 -6.71
C THR A 158 -7.84 -4.33 -5.29
N ALA A 159 -6.96 -5.07 -4.61
CA ALA A 159 -7.10 -5.39 -3.19
C ALA A 159 -7.18 -4.12 -2.31
N GLY A 160 -6.67 -2.99 -2.80
CA GLY A 160 -6.82 -1.70 -2.14
C GLY A 160 -8.28 -1.28 -1.90
N ILE A 161 -9.22 -1.67 -2.78
CA ILE A 161 -10.65 -1.36 -2.59
C ILE A 161 -11.20 -2.14 -1.39
N ASP A 162 -10.91 -3.44 -1.32
CA ASP A 162 -11.34 -4.31 -0.21
C ASP A 162 -10.71 -3.89 1.11
N GLY A 163 -9.41 -3.56 1.08
CA GLY A 163 -8.68 -3.05 2.25
C GLY A 163 -9.26 -1.74 2.76
N ALA A 164 -9.61 -0.83 1.86
CA ALA A 164 -10.23 0.45 2.23
C ALA A 164 -11.66 0.26 2.78
N LEU A 165 -12.45 -0.67 2.25
CA LEU A 165 -13.78 -0.99 2.79
C LEU A 165 -13.66 -1.59 4.20
N ARG A 166 -12.67 -2.47 4.42
CA ARG A 166 -12.38 -3.02 5.74
C ARG A 166 -11.95 -1.92 6.71
N LEU A 167 -11.07 -1.03 6.28
CA LEU A 167 -10.65 0.13 7.07
C LEU A 167 -11.83 1.06 7.38
N ALA A 168 -12.72 1.34 6.43
CA ALA A 168 -13.92 2.13 6.67
C ALA A 168 -14.81 1.51 7.77
N ALA A 169 -14.94 0.18 7.78
CA ALA A 169 -15.66 -0.54 8.83
C ALA A 169 -14.99 -0.39 10.21
N GLU A 170 -13.66 -0.49 10.29
CA GLU A 170 -12.92 -0.29 11.55
C GLU A 170 -13.07 1.15 12.10
N LEU A 171 -13.08 2.13 11.20
CA LEU A 171 -13.15 3.56 11.55
C LEU A 171 -14.56 4.00 11.93
N ARG A 172 -15.58 3.64 11.13
CA ARG A 172 -16.95 4.19 11.23
C ARG A 172 -18.05 3.14 11.36
N GLY A 173 -17.69 1.87 11.44
CA GLY A 173 -18.63 0.75 11.58
C GLY A 173 -19.08 0.17 10.25
N GLU A 174 -19.58 -1.06 10.32
CA GLU A 174 -19.95 -1.86 9.15
C GLU A 174 -21.02 -1.20 8.28
N GLU A 175 -22.00 -0.52 8.88
CA GLU A 175 -23.11 0.09 8.13
C GLU A 175 -22.62 1.20 7.20
N VAL A 176 -21.62 1.98 7.63
CA VAL A 176 -20.97 2.97 6.77
C VAL A 176 -20.21 2.28 5.63
N ALA A 177 -19.45 1.22 5.92
CA ALA A 177 -18.73 0.49 4.89
C ALA A 177 -19.68 -0.16 3.85
N LYS A 178 -20.79 -0.76 4.30
CA LYS A 178 -21.84 -1.32 3.43
C LYS A 178 -22.51 -0.24 2.58
N ALA A 179 -22.80 0.92 3.16
CA ALA A 179 -23.37 2.05 2.41
C ALA A 179 -22.40 2.55 1.31
N ILE A 180 -21.11 2.67 1.62
CA ILE A 180 -20.07 3.02 0.63
C ILE A 180 -19.98 1.95 -0.46
N GLN A 181 -19.94 0.68 -0.08
CA GLN A 181 -19.90 -0.45 -1.02
C GLN A 181 -21.10 -0.42 -1.98
N LEU A 182 -22.32 -0.21 -1.45
CA LEU A 182 -23.54 -0.12 -2.23
C LEU A 182 -23.53 1.09 -3.17
N TYR A 183 -23.11 2.26 -2.68
CA TYR A 183 -22.99 3.47 -3.50
C TYR A 183 -22.07 3.25 -4.72
N MET A 184 -20.94 2.59 -4.50
CA MET A 184 -19.98 2.25 -5.56
C MET A 184 -20.48 1.13 -6.48
N ALA A 185 -21.59 0.47 -6.15
CA ALA A 185 -22.03 -0.78 -6.74
C ALA A 185 -20.89 -1.81 -6.81
N TYR A 186 -20.08 -1.89 -5.74
CA TYR A 186 -18.92 -2.77 -5.70
C TYR A 186 -19.33 -4.23 -5.48
N ALA A 187 -19.73 -4.85 -6.59
CA ALA A 187 -20.09 -6.25 -6.75
C ALA A 187 -19.32 -6.82 -7.96
N PRO A 188 -18.02 -7.11 -7.79
CA PRO A 188 -17.17 -7.47 -8.92
C PRO A 188 -17.57 -8.83 -9.53
N GLU A 189 -17.65 -8.88 -10.86
CA GLU A 189 -17.88 -10.11 -11.64
C GLU A 189 -16.72 -10.33 -12.63
N PRO A 190 -15.54 -10.81 -12.17
CA PRO A 190 -14.39 -11.00 -13.05
C PRO A 190 -14.71 -12.02 -14.16
N PRO A 191 -14.42 -11.71 -15.44
CA PRO A 191 -14.72 -12.62 -16.55
C PRO A 191 -13.73 -13.79 -16.68
N PHE A 192 -12.64 -13.78 -15.89
CA PHE A 192 -11.59 -14.80 -15.92
C PHE A 192 -11.16 -15.16 -14.50
N ASP A 193 -10.69 -16.39 -14.33
CA ASP A 193 -10.17 -16.89 -13.05
C ASP A 193 -8.64 -16.92 -13.00
N ALA A 194 -8.01 -15.76 -13.19
CA ALA A 194 -6.55 -15.63 -13.24
C ALA A 194 -6.02 -14.52 -12.32
N GLY A 195 -6.77 -14.20 -11.26
CA GLY A 195 -6.46 -13.10 -10.35
C GLY A 195 -5.38 -13.40 -9.30
N THR A 196 -5.00 -14.67 -9.12
CA THR A 196 -3.95 -15.10 -8.19
C THR A 196 -3.00 -16.11 -8.87
N PRO A 197 -1.74 -16.22 -8.42
CA PRO A 197 -0.79 -17.18 -8.99
C PRO A 197 -1.29 -18.64 -8.97
N GLU A 198 -2.06 -19.02 -7.96
CA GLU A 198 -2.54 -20.39 -7.74
C GLU A 198 -3.66 -20.77 -8.72
N ARG A 199 -4.42 -19.78 -9.21
CA ARG A 199 -5.59 -19.98 -10.09
C ARG A 199 -5.26 -19.71 -11.56
N ALA A 200 -4.26 -18.86 -11.83
CA ALA A 200 -3.86 -18.54 -13.20
C ALA A 200 -3.27 -19.76 -13.93
N PRO A 201 -3.54 -19.93 -15.25
CA PRO A 201 -2.85 -20.92 -16.07
C PRO A 201 -1.33 -20.72 -16.02
N ALA A 202 -0.56 -21.82 -15.96
CA ALA A 202 0.89 -21.77 -15.81
C ALA A 202 1.59 -20.85 -16.84
N ALA A 203 1.20 -20.93 -18.12
CA ALA A 203 1.76 -20.06 -19.16
C ALA A 203 1.50 -18.56 -18.92
N VAL A 204 0.33 -18.22 -18.37
CA VAL A 204 -0.02 -16.83 -18.02
C VAL A 204 0.80 -16.36 -16.83
N LEU A 205 0.97 -17.22 -15.81
CA LEU A 205 1.81 -16.90 -14.65
C LEU A 205 3.28 -16.69 -15.06
N GLU A 206 3.84 -17.56 -15.90
CA GLU A 206 5.21 -17.41 -16.41
C GLU A 206 5.38 -16.11 -17.20
N GLN A 207 4.44 -15.79 -18.08
CA GLN A 207 4.45 -14.51 -18.81
C GLN A 207 4.36 -13.31 -17.86
N ALA A 208 3.51 -13.37 -16.84
CA ALA A 208 3.37 -12.32 -15.85
C ALA A 208 4.67 -12.13 -15.05
N ARG A 209 5.30 -13.23 -14.58
CA ARG A 209 6.61 -13.21 -13.90
C ARG A 209 7.68 -12.59 -14.78
N ALA A 210 7.77 -12.99 -16.05
CA ALA A 210 8.73 -12.43 -16.99
C ALA A 210 8.55 -10.91 -17.16
N SER A 211 7.30 -10.42 -17.19
CA SER A 211 7.00 -8.99 -17.37
C SER A 211 7.47 -8.10 -16.21
N VAL A 212 7.61 -8.66 -15.01
CA VAL A 212 8.04 -7.93 -13.80
C VAL A 212 9.43 -8.33 -13.30
N ALA A 213 10.10 -9.28 -13.95
CA ALA A 213 11.38 -9.83 -13.50
C ALA A 213 12.44 -8.75 -13.23
N ALA A 214 12.60 -7.79 -14.16
CA ALA A 214 13.59 -6.73 -14.03
C ALA A 214 13.34 -5.80 -12.84
N ILE A 215 12.07 -5.46 -12.53
CA ILE A 215 11.76 -4.64 -11.35
C ILE A 215 11.88 -5.45 -10.05
N THR A 216 11.51 -6.74 -10.06
CA THR A 216 11.67 -7.63 -8.90
C THR A 216 13.14 -7.83 -8.54
N GLU A 217 14.03 -7.97 -9.52
CA GLU A 217 15.48 -8.06 -9.29
C GLU A 217 16.01 -6.78 -8.61
N ARG A 218 15.67 -5.59 -9.13
CA ARG A 218 16.04 -4.31 -8.52
C ARG A 218 15.51 -4.19 -7.08
N ARG A 219 14.23 -4.49 -6.86
CA ARG A 219 13.62 -4.49 -5.52
C ARG A 219 14.36 -5.41 -4.56
N THR A 220 14.74 -6.60 -5.01
CA THR A 220 15.49 -7.55 -4.17
C THR A 220 16.86 -6.99 -3.78
N ALA A 221 17.60 -6.42 -4.74
CA ALA A 221 18.89 -5.80 -4.47
C ALA A 221 18.77 -4.63 -3.48
N THR A 222 17.73 -3.80 -3.65
CA THR A 222 17.46 -2.65 -2.77
C THR A 222 17.02 -3.11 -1.38
N ALA A 223 16.13 -4.10 -1.27
CA ALA A 223 15.71 -4.69 0.00
C ALA A 223 16.90 -5.25 0.80
N ARG A 224 17.87 -5.91 0.14
CA ARG A 224 19.12 -6.36 0.81
C ARG A 224 19.91 -5.20 1.41
N ARG A 225 20.11 -4.12 0.65
CA ARG A 225 20.86 -2.94 1.14
C ARG A 225 20.14 -2.27 2.30
N VAL A 226 18.82 -2.11 2.21
CA VAL A 226 18.01 -1.47 3.25
C VAL A 226 17.93 -2.33 4.51
N ALA A 227 17.71 -3.65 4.38
CA ALA A 227 17.72 -4.57 5.51
C ALA A 227 19.04 -4.50 6.30
N ALA A 228 20.19 -4.46 5.59
CA ALA A 228 21.50 -4.29 6.20
C ALA A 228 21.62 -2.95 6.96
N LYS A 229 21.13 -1.83 6.38
CA LYS A 229 21.09 -0.51 7.05
C LYS A 229 20.22 -0.53 8.32
N LEU A 230 19.13 -1.29 8.31
CA LEU A 230 18.21 -1.45 9.46
C LEU A 230 18.71 -2.46 10.51
N GLY A 231 19.87 -3.11 10.28
CA GLY A 231 20.40 -4.14 11.18
C GLY A 231 19.56 -5.42 11.23
N LEU A 232 18.81 -5.71 10.16
CA LEU A 232 18.02 -6.93 10.05
C LEU A 232 18.84 -8.03 9.38
N THR A 233 18.93 -9.19 10.02
CA THR A 233 19.50 -10.39 9.42
C THR A 233 18.49 -11.01 8.47
N VAL A 234 18.78 -10.96 7.18
CA VAL A 234 18.05 -11.75 6.17
C VAL A 234 18.51 -13.19 6.34
N GLU A 235 17.72 -14.02 7.01
CA GLU A 235 17.91 -15.47 6.88
C GLU A 235 17.77 -15.81 5.41
N ALA A 236 18.71 -16.59 4.86
CA ALA A 236 18.69 -16.97 3.47
C ALA A 236 17.40 -17.73 3.19
N MET A 237 16.38 -17.02 2.69
CA MET A 237 15.18 -17.64 2.16
C MET A 237 15.66 -18.52 1.01
N SER A 238 15.55 -19.82 1.21
CA SER A 238 15.82 -20.81 0.18
C SER A 238 14.92 -20.45 -0.99
N GLN A 239 15.51 -20.21 -2.16
CA GLN A 239 14.71 -20.10 -3.38
C GLN A 239 13.89 -21.39 -3.50
N PRO A 240 12.57 -21.32 -3.76
CA PRO A 240 11.83 -22.49 -4.19
C PRO A 240 12.38 -23.04 -5.51
#